data_AF-A0A836VXG3-F1
#
_entry.id   AF-A0A836VXG3-F1
#
_cell.length_a   1.000
_cell.length_b   1.000
_cell.length_c   1.000
_cell.angle_alpha   90.00
_cell.angle_beta   90.00
_cell.angle_gamma   90.00
#
_symmetry.space_group_name_H-M   'P 1'
#
loop_
_entity.id
_entity.type
_entity.pdbx_description
1 polymer ?
#
loop_
_entity_poly.entity_id
_entity_poly.type
_entity_poly.pdbx_seq_one_letter_code
_entity_poly.pdbx_strand_id
1 'polypeptide(L)'
;KPRIFELRTYESHSVKAGKKKVEMFNQGGEIAIFQKTGLQPVFFAETIIGPQMPNLTYMLAFDDMAARDAAWNRFIRDPDWEKLKADPQYKDTVSNITDVILRPAPYSQV
;
A
#
# COMPACT_ATOMS: atom_id res chain seq x y z
N LYS A 1 -14.94 16.58 -4.97
CA LYS A 1 -14.73 16.77 -3.51
C LYS A 1 -13.24 16.94 -3.29
N PRO A 2 -12.79 17.82 -2.37
CA PRO A 2 -11.39 17.83 -1.98
C PRO A 2 -11.03 16.42 -1.46
N ARG A 3 -9.91 15.89 -1.94
CA ARG A 3 -9.34 14.59 -1.54
C ARG A 3 -7.83 14.70 -1.59
N ILE A 4 -7.17 13.92 -0.76
CA ILE A 4 -5.71 13.73 -0.79
C ILE A 4 -5.40 12.32 -1.29
N PHE A 5 -4.20 12.14 -1.81
CA PHE A 5 -3.69 10.81 -2.13
C PHE A 5 -2.43 10.51 -1.33
N GLU A 6 -2.26 9.25 -1.00
CA GLU A 6 -1.05 8.72 -0.38
C GLU A 6 -0.42 7.73 -1.35
N LEU A 7 0.74 8.09 -1.89
CA LEU A 7 1.54 7.23 -2.77
C LEU A 7 2.62 6.56 -1.93
N ARG A 8 2.57 5.23 -1.87
CA ARG A 8 3.54 4.43 -1.12
C ARG A 8 4.31 3.53 -2.06
N THR A 9 5.62 3.55 -1.94
CA THR A 9 6.53 2.67 -2.68
C THR A 9 7.28 1.80 -1.69
N TYR A 10 7.05 0.50 -1.79
CA TYR A 10 7.69 -0.52 -0.99
C TYR A 10 8.80 -1.16 -1.79
N GLU A 11 10.03 -0.89 -1.41
CA GLU A 11 11.21 -1.52 -2.00
C GLU A 11 11.47 -2.85 -1.32
N SER A 12 11.97 -3.82 -2.09
CA SER A 12 12.41 -5.11 -1.56
C SER A 12 13.88 -5.35 -1.88
N HIS A 13 14.60 -5.95 -0.95
CA HIS A 13 16.03 -6.23 -1.09
C HIS A 13 16.36 -7.31 -2.15
N SER A 14 15.35 -7.97 -2.72
CA SER A 14 15.53 -8.98 -3.78
C SER A 14 14.24 -9.19 -4.58
N VAL A 15 14.36 -9.69 -5.82
CA VAL A 15 13.22 -10.05 -6.68
C VAL A 15 12.29 -11.07 -6.01
N LYS A 16 12.86 -12.04 -5.28
CA LYS A 16 12.07 -13.04 -4.55
C LYS A 16 11.22 -12.39 -3.46
N ALA A 17 11.80 -11.48 -2.68
CA ALA A 17 11.10 -10.74 -1.64
C ALA A 17 10.00 -9.85 -2.22
N GLY A 18 10.28 -9.14 -3.32
CA GLY A 18 9.30 -8.32 -4.03
C GLY A 18 8.11 -9.14 -4.53
N LYS A 19 8.36 -10.28 -5.17
CA LYS A 19 7.30 -11.21 -5.59
C LYS A 19 6.46 -11.71 -4.42
N LYS A 20 7.09 -12.00 -3.27
CA LYS A 20 6.35 -12.41 -2.06
C LYS A 20 5.50 -11.28 -1.47
N LYS A 21 5.95 -10.02 -1.55
CA LYS A 21 5.10 -8.89 -1.15
C LYS A 21 3.91 -8.72 -2.09
N VAL A 22 4.12 -8.82 -3.41
CA VAL A 22 3.02 -8.82 -4.39
C VAL A 22 2.05 -9.97 -4.13
N GLU A 23 2.57 -11.15 -3.76
CA GLU A 23 1.75 -12.31 -3.41
C GLU A 23 0.90 -12.07 -2.15
N MET A 24 1.46 -11.41 -1.13
CA MET A 24 0.73 -10.99 0.08
C MET A 24 -0.46 -10.08 -0.26
N PHE A 25 -0.26 -9.14 -1.19
CA PHE A 25 -1.33 -8.24 -1.64
C PHE A 25 -2.43 -8.97 -2.41
N ASN A 26 -2.04 -9.83 -3.36
CA ASN A 26 -2.98 -10.47 -4.28
C ASN A 26 -3.64 -11.73 -3.70
N GLN A 27 -2.86 -12.65 -3.13
CA GLN A 27 -3.33 -13.94 -2.61
C GLN A 27 -3.46 -13.96 -1.09
N GLY A 28 -2.60 -13.22 -0.38
CA GLY A 28 -2.66 -13.11 1.09
C GLY A 28 -3.86 -12.32 1.60
N GLY A 29 -4.55 -11.58 0.73
CA GLY A 29 -5.79 -10.88 1.05
C GLY A 29 -5.61 -9.45 1.59
N GLU A 30 -4.40 -8.88 1.55
CA GLU A 30 -4.13 -7.52 2.07
C GLU A 30 -5.04 -6.47 1.42
N ILE A 31 -5.32 -6.58 0.11
CA ILE A 31 -6.22 -5.66 -0.61
C ILE A 31 -7.65 -5.72 -0.06
N ALA A 32 -8.14 -6.91 0.30
CA ALA A 32 -9.47 -7.06 0.87
C ALA A 32 -9.55 -6.41 2.27
N ILE A 33 -8.48 -6.53 3.05
CA ILE A 33 -8.37 -5.87 4.36
C ILE A 33 -8.34 -4.35 4.19
N PHE A 34 -7.57 -3.83 3.21
CA PHE A 34 -7.55 -2.40 2.89
C PHE A 34 -8.97 -1.87 2.66
N GLN A 35 -9.73 -2.52 1.78
CA GLN A 35 -11.10 -2.13 1.46
C GLN A 35 -12.02 -2.20 2.69
N LYS A 36 -11.93 -3.27 3.48
CA LYS A 36 -12.68 -3.47 4.74
C LYS A 36 -12.41 -2.35 5.76
N THR A 37 -11.19 -1.84 5.83
CA THR A 37 -10.77 -0.85 6.84
C THR A 37 -10.91 0.61 6.37
N GLY A 38 -11.32 0.80 5.11
CA GLY A 38 -11.51 2.11 4.50
C GLY A 38 -10.25 2.72 3.88
N LEU A 39 -9.21 1.92 3.65
CA LEU A 39 -8.11 2.29 2.76
C LEU A 39 -8.61 2.07 1.33
N GLN A 40 -8.82 3.16 0.57
CA GLN A 40 -9.44 3.09 -0.76
C GLN A 40 -8.36 3.07 -1.85
N PRO A 41 -8.07 1.93 -2.49
CA PRO A 41 -7.01 1.86 -3.48
C PRO A 41 -7.40 2.51 -4.80
N VAL A 42 -6.47 3.27 -5.37
CA VAL A 42 -6.57 3.81 -6.74
C VAL A 42 -5.88 2.86 -7.71
N PHE A 43 -4.66 2.42 -7.39
CA PHE A 43 -3.91 1.44 -8.18
C PHE A 43 -2.87 0.70 -7.34
N PHE A 44 -2.39 -0.42 -7.90
CA PHE A 44 -1.17 -1.14 -7.50
C PHE A 44 -0.33 -1.37 -8.75
N ALA A 45 0.98 -1.17 -8.67
CA ALA A 45 1.91 -1.26 -9.79
C ALA A 45 3.30 -1.71 -9.35
N GLU A 46 4.11 -2.15 -10.31
CA GLU A 46 5.53 -2.44 -10.12
C GLU A 46 6.37 -1.63 -11.11
N THR A 47 7.60 -1.31 -10.73
CA THR A 47 8.56 -0.66 -11.63
C THR A 47 9.20 -1.72 -12.53
N ILE A 48 9.03 -1.58 -13.85
CA ILE A 48 9.63 -2.48 -14.85
C ILE A 48 11.06 -2.05 -15.21
N ILE A 49 11.30 -0.74 -15.27
CA ILE A 49 12.61 -0.13 -15.57
C ILE A 49 12.77 1.13 -14.73
N GLY A 50 13.82 1.21 -13.91
CA GLY A 50 14.10 2.39 -13.09
C GLY A 50 14.98 2.09 -11.88
N PRO A 51 15.28 3.10 -11.04
CA PRO A 51 15.94 2.89 -9.75
C PRO A 51 15.00 2.20 -8.76
N GLN A 52 15.54 1.77 -7.61
CA GLN A 52 14.76 1.25 -6.47
C GLN A 52 13.91 0.02 -6.83
N MET A 53 14.45 -0.85 -7.69
CA MET A 53 13.82 -2.12 -8.07
C MET A 53 14.39 -3.29 -7.25
N PRO A 54 13.56 -4.31 -6.97
CA PRO A 54 12.12 -4.39 -7.22
C PRO A 54 11.32 -3.55 -6.22
N ASN A 55 10.15 -3.07 -6.64
CA ASN A 55 9.22 -2.39 -5.75
C ASN A 55 7.75 -2.71 -6.08
N LEU A 56 6.91 -2.55 -5.06
CA LEU A 56 5.46 -2.43 -5.18
C LEU A 56 5.09 -0.99 -4.87
N THR A 57 4.50 -0.29 -5.84
CA THR A 57 3.97 1.07 -5.66
C THR A 57 2.45 1.03 -5.70
N TYR A 58 1.81 1.68 -4.73
CA TYR A 58 0.36 1.80 -4.70
C TYR A 58 -0.07 3.18 -4.23
N MET A 59 -1.29 3.57 -4.62
CA MET A 59 -1.86 4.85 -4.24
C MET A 59 -3.22 4.65 -3.58
N LEU A 60 -3.44 5.33 -2.47
CA LEU A 60 -4.71 5.36 -1.74
C LEU A 60 -5.34 6.76 -1.83
N ALA A 61 -6.67 6.81 -1.85
CA ALA A 61 -7.44 8.05 -1.79
C ALA A 61 -8.10 8.23 -0.42
N PHE A 62 -8.09 9.47 0.08
CA PHE A 62 -8.76 9.86 1.32
C PHE A 62 -9.44 11.21 1.17
N ASP A 63 -10.49 11.45 1.95
CA ASP A 63 -11.14 12.76 2.00
C ASP A 63 -10.19 13.84 2.55
N ASP A 64 -9.46 13.52 3.63
CA ASP A 64 -8.45 14.38 4.25
C ASP A 64 -7.44 13.55 5.11
N MET A 65 -6.53 14.25 5.79
CA MET A 65 -5.52 13.61 6.66
C MET A 65 -6.11 12.91 7.87
N ALA A 66 -7.21 13.42 8.45
CA ALA A 66 -7.83 12.81 9.62
C ALA A 66 -8.52 11.49 9.24
N ALA A 67 -9.18 11.44 8.07
CA ALA A 67 -9.75 10.24 7.50
C ALA A 67 -8.67 9.20 7.18
N ARG A 68 -7.54 9.63 6.62
CA ARG A 68 -6.36 8.80 6.35
C ARG A 68 -5.82 8.14 7.63
N ASP A 69 -5.55 8.93 8.66
CA ASP A 69 -5.03 8.42 9.94
C ASP A 69 -6.03 7.47 10.62
N ALA A 70 -7.34 7.79 10.57
CA ALA A 70 -8.37 6.90 11.10
C ALA A 70 -8.44 5.56 10.34
N ALA A 71 -8.31 5.57 9.01
CA ALA A 71 -8.31 4.35 8.20
C ALA A 71 -7.07 3.48 8.46
N TRP A 72 -5.88 4.06 8.55
CA TRP A 72 -4.67 3.33 8.92
C TRP A 72 -4.73 2.77 10.34
N ASN A 73 -5.29 3.52 11.30
CA ASN A 73 -5.49 3.03 12.66
C ASN A 73 -6.43 1.83 12.72
N ARG A 74 -7.50 1.81 11.90
CA ARG A 74 -8.38 0.64 11.76
C ARG A 74 -7.62 -0.53 11.13
N PHE A 75 -6.87 -0.29 10.05
CA PHE A 75 -6.09 -1.30 9.36
C PHE A 75 -5.08 -2.01 10.27
N ILE A 76 -4.27 -1.24 11.00
CA ILE A 76 -3.22 -1.79 11.87
C ILE A 76 -3.80 -2.65 13.01
N ARG A 77 -5.03 -2.37 13.43
CA ARG A 77 -5.74 -3.09 14.50
C ARG A 77 -6.64 -4.21 13.98
N ASP A 78 -6.71 -4.43 12.66
CA ASP A 78 -7.56 -5.47 12.11
C ASP A 78 -6.93 -6.85 12.40
N PRO A 79 -7.69 -7.81 12.96
CA PRO A 79 -7.15 -9.12 13.34
C PRO A 79 -6.68 -9.94 12.13
N ASP A 80 -7.29 -9.75 10.96
CA ASP A 80 -6.86 -10.43 9.74
C ASP A 80 -5.50 -9.88 9.28
N TRP A 81 -5.26 -8.57 9.47
CA TRP A 81 -3.95 -7.96 9.23
C TRP A 81 -2.90 -8.46 10.21
N GLU A 82 -3.20 -8.51 11.51
CA GLU A 82 -2.26 -9.03 12.51
C GLU A 82 -1.82 -10.46 12.18
N LYS A 83 -2.77 -11.31 11.78
CA LYS A 83 -2.50 -12.68 11.33
C LYS A 83 -1.67 -12.72 10.06
N LEU A 84 -2.04 -11.94 9.04
CA LEU A 84 -1.35 -11.92 7.75
C LEU A 84 0.09 -11.41 7.89
N LYS A 85 0.31 -10.36 8.68
CA LYS A 85 1.63 -9.81 8.98
C LYS A 85 2.53 -10.80 9.73
N ALA A 86 1.94 -11.66 10.56
CA ALA A 86 2.68 -12.67 11.33
C ALA A 86 3.06 -13.91 10.49
N ASP A 87 2.53 -14.06 9.28
CA ASP A 87 2.85 -15.20 8.43
C ASP A 87 4.34 -15.18 8.02
N PRO A 88 5.13 -16.22 8.39
CA PRO A 88 6.56 -16.29 8.09
C PRO A 88 6.90 -16.17 6.61
N GLN A 89 5.97 -16.53 5.70
CA GLN A 89 6.24 -16.49 4.27
C GLN A 89 6.36 -15.07 3.70
N TYR A 90 5.80 -14.08 4.40
CA TYR A 90 5.83 -12.66 4.00
C TYR A 90 6.79 -11.82 4.85
N LYS A 91 7.53 -12.47 5.76
CA LYS A 91 8.50 -11.81 6.61
C LYS A 91 9.63 -11.19 5.79
N ASP A 92 10.09 -10.02 6.22
CA ASP A 92 11.24 -9.29 5.66
C ASP A 92 11.13 -9.00 4.15
N THR A 93 9.91 -8.93 3.63
CA THR A 93 9.66 -8.70 2.20
C THR A 93 9.82 -7.24 1.78
N VAL A 94 9.85 -6.29 2.72
CA VAL A 94 9.99 -4.85 2.48
C VAL A 94 11.24 -4.34 3.20
N SER A 95 12.14 -3.68 2.48
CA SER A 95 13.39 -3.12 3.00
C SER A 95 13.34 -1.60 3.18
N ASN A 96 12.55 -0.90 2.37
CA ASN A 96 12.34 0.54 2.50
C ASN A 96 10.91 0.91 2.13
N ILE A 97 10.39 1.96 2.77
CA ILE A 97 9.08 2.52 2.47
C ILE A 97 9.24 4.02 2.22
N THR A 98 8.89 4.45 1.01
CA THR A 98 8.68 5.85 0.69
C THR A 98 7.18 6.14 0.77
N ASP A 99 6.81 7.23 1.44
CA ASP A 99 5.43 7.68 1.64
C ASP A 99 5.31 9.15 1.24
N VAL A 100 4.41 9.47 0.29
CA VAL A 100 4.22 10.82 -0.25
C VAL A 100 2.74 11.19 -0.25
N ILE A 101 2.41 12.33 0.36
CA ILE A 101 1.08 12.91 0.32
C ILE A 101 0.94 13.87 -0.85
N LEU A 102 -0.09 13.66 -1.67
CA LEU A 102 -0.34 14.39 -2.90
C LEU A 102 -1.70 15.09 -2.86
N ARG A 103 -1.83 16.17 -3.64
CA ARG A 103 -3.11 16.83 -3.93
C ARG A 103 -3.35 16.80 -5.45
N PRO A 104 -4.58 16.49 -5.90
CA PRO A 104 -4.88 16.51 -7.33
C PRO A 104 -4.73 17.92 -7.89
N ALA A 105 -4.17 18.02 -9.10
CA ALA A 105 -4.32 19.21 -9.92
C ALA A 105 -5.79 19.38 -10.34
N PRO A 106 -6.25 20.59 -10.70
CA PRO A 106 -7.66 20.84 -11.06
C PRO A 106 -8.20 19.99 -12.21
N TYR A 107 -7.33 19.52 -13.11
CA TYR A 107 -7.67 18.69 -14.26
C TYR A 107 -7.42 17.19 -14.03
N SER A 108 -7.06 16.77 -12.81
CA SER A 108 -6.94 15.35 -12.48
C SER A 108 -8.32 14.67 -12.62
N GLN A 109 -8.38 13.63 -13.44
CA GLN A 109 -9.57 12.77 -13.55
C GLN A 109 -9.73 11.88 -12.30
N VAL A 110 -8.61 11.65 -11.61
CA VAL A 110 -8.51 10.78 -10.44
C VAL A 110 -8.64 11.53 -9.15
#